data_AF-A0A8T0RN35-F1
#
_entry.id   AF-A0A8T0RN35-F1
#
_cell.length_a   1.000
_cell.length_b   1.000
_cell.length_c   1.000
_cell.angle_alpha   90.00
_cell.angle_beta   90.00
_cell.angle_gamma   90.00
#
_symmetry.space_group_name_H-M   'P 1'
#
loop_
_entity.id
_entity.type
_entity.pdbx_description
1 polymer ?
#
loop_
_entity_poly.entity_id
_entity_poly.type
_entity_poly.pdbx_seq_one_letter_code
_entity_poly.pdbx_strand_id
1 'polypeptide(L)'
;MSSFQPQGSAAAAPKLCAAAACSFFGSPATHGMCSVCYKKHHGISVGGSGASAAAMAAEPAAPGASISFALAGAASIPPSSAAPKAARELQQPSRCAACCKKVGLTGFMCGCGKTFCVRHRYTEKHGCAFDFKGAGRRIIARANPLIKGEKLPGRI
;
A
#
# COMPACT_ATOMS: atom_id res chain seq x y z
N MET A 1 39.22 -24.11 4.82
CA MET A 1 37.75 -24.28 4.68
C MET A 1 37.11 -23.96 6.02
N SER A 2 36.55 -22.75 6.18
CA SER A 2 35.94 -22.30 7.44
C SER A 2 34.54 -22.89 7.60
N SER A 3 34.32 -23.62 8.69
CA SER A 3 33.04 -24.23 9.06
C SER A 3 31.98 -23.15 9.27
N PHE A 4 30.93 -23.18 8.46
CA PHE A 4 29.75 -22.33 8.61
C PHE A 4 28.78 -23.04 9.58
N GLN A 5 28.77 -22.64 10.85
CA GLN A 5 27.74 -23.08 11.80
C GLN A 5 26.45 -22.28 11.57
N PRO A 6 25.32 -22.91 11.21
CA PRO A 6 24.05 -22.22 11.21
C PRO A 6 23.64 -22.01 12.67
N GLN A 7 23.55 -20.74 13.10
CA GLN A 7 22.84 -20.41 14.32
C GLN A 7 21.34 -20.61 14.07
N GLY A 8 20.89 -21.86 14.18
CA GLY A 8 19.49 -22.20 14.29
C GLY A 8 18.97 -21.63 15.59
N SER A 9 18.38 -20.44 15.54
CA SER A 9 17.61 -19.91 16.65
C SER A 9 16.50 -20.92 16.94
N ALA A 10 16.64 -21.67 18.02
CA ALA A 10 15.65 -22.64 18.46
C ALA A 10 14.33 -21.89 18.71
N ALA A 11 13.46 -21.88 17.70
CA ALA A 11 12.10 -21.39 17.83
C ALA A 11 11.37 -22.38 18.74
N ALA A 12 11.41 -22.09 20.05
CA ALA A 12 10.63 -22.82 21.03
C ALA A 12 9.17 -22.86 20.55
N ALA A 13 8.57 -24.04 20.58
CA ALA A 13 7.18 -24.25 20.17
C ALA A 13 6.28 -23.19 20.80
N PRO A 14 5.28 -22.65 20.07
CA PRO A 14 4.44 -21.57 20.56
C PRO A 14 3.67 -22.05 21.81
N LYS A 15 4.05 -21.53 22.97
CA LYS A 15 3.43 -21.85 24.27
C LYS A 15 2.21 -20.96 24.48
N LEU A 16 1.20 -21.50 25.15
CA LEU A 16 0.02 -20.72 25.56
C LEU A 16 0.41 -19.67 26.61
N CYS A 17 -0.38 -18.62 26.67
CA CYS A 17 -0.23 -17.52 27.60
C CYS A 17 -0.20 -18.04 29.04
N ALA A 18 0.75 -17.55 29.84
CA ALA A 18 0.96 -17.95 31.22
C ALA A 18 -0.19 -17.54 32.17
N ALA A 19 -1.11 -16.67 31.72
CA ALA A 19 -2.30 -16.32 32.47
C ALA A 19 -3.31 -17.48 32.47
N ALA A 20 -3.81 -17.85 33.65
CA ALA A 20 -4.82 -18.89 33.81
C ALA A 20 -6.05 -18.60 32.93
N ALA A 21 -6.49 -19.61 32.16
CA ALA A 21 -7.60 -19.53 31.21
C ALA A 21 -7.41 -18.58 30.00
N CYS A 22 -6.19 -18.17 29.65
CA CYS A 22 -5.92 -17.42 28.42
C CYS A 22 -5.41 -18.33 27.28
N SER A 23 -6.18 -18.45 26.20
CA SER A 23 -5.91 -19.35 25.06
C SER A 23 -5.04 -18.75 23.95
N PHE A 24 -4.47 -17.56 24.16
CA PHE A 24 -3.58 -16.93 23.18
C PHE A 24 -2.12 -17.32 23.41
N PHE A 25 -1.27 -17.25 22.38
CA PHE A 25 0.15 -17.62 22.51
C PHE A 25 0.98 -16.53 23.22
N GLY A 26 1.86 -16.94 24.12
CA GLY A 26 2.78 -16.07 24.84
C GLY A 26 4.19 -16.13 24.24
N SER A 27 4.88 -14.99 24.23
CA SER A 27 6.28 -14.93 23.80
C SER A 27 7.23 -14.96 25.01
N PRO A 28 8.44 -15.53 24.88
CA PRO A 28 9.43 -15.46 25.96
C PRO A 28 9.86 -14.02 26.28
N ALA A 29 9.78 -13.10 25.30
CA ALA A 29 10.01 -11.67 25.51
C ALA A 29 8.97 -10.98 26.41
N THR A 30 7.76 -11.55 26.55
CA THR A 30 6.66 -10.99 27.37
C THR A 30 6.36 -11.88 28.59
N HIS A 31 7.39 -12.53 29.15
CA HIS A 31 7.26 -13.48 30.27
C HIS A 31 6.21 -14.57 30.03
N GLY A 32 6.07 -15.03 28.78
CA GLY A 32 5.09 -16.04 28.40
C GLY A 32 3.65 -15.55 28.41
N MET A 33 3.38 -14.23 28.52
CA MET A 33 2.02 -13.67 28.46
C MET A 33 1.67 -13.16 27.05
N CYS A 34 0.38 -13.16 26.72
CA CYS A 34 -0.12 -12.49 25.51
C CYS A 34 -0.02 -10.96 25.66
N SER A 35 -0.12 -10.23 24.54
CA SER A 35 -0.07 -8.76 24.53
C SER A 35 -1.09 -8.10 25.46
N VAL A 36 -2.27 -8.72 25.64
CA VAL A 36 -3.35 -8.20 26.50
C VAL A 36 -3.08 -8.48 27.98
N CYS A 37 -2.71 -9.70 28.34
CA CYS A 37 -2.41 -10.08 29.72
C CYS A 37 -1.13 -9.39 30.22
N TYR A 38 -0.12 -9.24 29.35
CA TYR A 38 1.10 -8.54 29.70
C TYR A 38 0.83 -7.08 30.10
N LYS A 39 -0.03 -6.36 29.34
CA LYS A 39 -0.43 -4.98 29.68
C LYS A 39 -1.22 -4.91 30.99
N LYS A 40 -2.10 -5.88 31.26
CA LYS A 40 -2.92 -5.94 32.48
C LYS A 40 -2.08 -6.18 33.74
N HIS A 41 -1.07 -7.05 33.68
CA HIS A 41 -0.29 -7.44 34.86
C HIS A 41 0.93 -6.55 35.13
N HIS A 42 1.55 -5.96 34.10
CA HIS A 42 2.74 -5.11 34.25
C HIS A 42 2.42 -3.61 34.35
N GLY A 43 1.17 -3.23 34.61
CA GLY A 43 0.81 -1.87 35.02
C GLY A 43 1.11 -0.77 34.01
N ILE A 44 1.16 -1.07 32.70
CA ILE A 44 1.24 -0.03 31.67
C ILE A 44 -0.19 0.43 31.37
N SER A 45 -0.69 1.34 32.20
CA SER A 45 -1.95 2.03 31.94
C SER A 45 -1.74 3.07 30.83
N VAL A 46 -2.01 2.70 29.58
CA VAL A 46 -2.58 3.68 28.66
C VAL A 46 -4.08 3.68 28.92
N GLY A 47 -4.55 4.72 29.60
CA GLY A 47 -5.96 4.90 29.89
C GLY A 47 -6.80 5.04 28.61
N GLY A 48 -7.99 4.45 28.62
CA GLY A 48 -9.04 4.76 27.63
C GLY A 48 -9.90 3.56 27.22
N SER A 49 -10.99 3.31 27.97
CA SER A 49 -12.16 2.58 27.44
C SER A 49 -13.15 3.60 26.87
N GLY A 50 -13.40 3.53 25.56
CA GLY A 50 -14.43 4.35 24.90
C GLY A 50 -14.26 4.38 23.38
N ALA A 51 -14.83 3.39 22.71
CA ALA A 51 -15.03 3.20 21.28
C ALA A 51 -14.71 4.38 20.31
N SER A 52 -13.78 4.16 19.36
CA SER A 52 -14.02 4.19 17.90
C SER A 52 -12.70 4.30 17.11
N ALA A 53 -12.56 3.40 16.14
CA ALA A 53 -11.84 3.50 14.87
C ALA A 53 -10.66 4.48 14.67
N ALA A 54 -9.54 3.85 14.31
CA ALA A 54 -8.63 4.20 13.22
C ALA A 54 -7.55 5.27 13.45
N ALA A 55 -6.42 4.74 13.90
CA ALA A 55 -5.05 5.16 13.69
C ALA A 55 -4.75 5.84 12.33
N MET A 56 -3.95 6.90 12.41
CA MET A 56 -2.75 7.00 11.60
C MET A 56 -1.59 7.39 12.52
N ALA A 57 -0.42 6.77 12.34
CA ALA A 57 0.85 7.46 12.54
C ALA A 57 1.95 6.69 11.81
N ALA A 58 2.82 7.49 11.22
CA ALA A 58 3.92 7.12 10.35
C ALA A 58 5.19 6.70 11.11
N GLU A 59 6.17 6.24 10.33
CA GLU A 59 7.62 6.55 10.39
C GLU A 59 8.40 6.30 11.70
N PRO A 60 9.67 5.86 11.60
CA PRO A 60 10.75 6.87 11.73
C PRO A 60 12.06 6.61 10.92
N ALA A 61 12.59 7.70 10.35
CA ALA A 61 13.95 8.29 10.51
C ALA A 61 15.18 7.35 10.69
N ALA A 62 16.15 7.28 9.76
CA ALA A 62 17.32 8.17 9.49
C ALA A 62 18.65 7.40 9.82
N PRO A 63 19.90 7.84 9.49
CA PRO A 63 20.41 8.96 8.67
C PRO A 63 21.58 8.61 7.67
N GLY A 64 21.98 9.58 6.83
CA GLY A 64 23.40 9.88 6.56
C GLY A 64 24.06 9.40 5.25
N ALA A 65 24.28 10.32 4.30
CA ALA A 65 25.60 10.63 3.68
C ALA A 65 25.45 11.58 2.49
N SER A 66 26.23 12.65 2.54
CA SER A 66 26.25 13.84 1.68
C SER A 66 27.27 13.72 0.54
N ILE A 67 26.88 14.07 -0.70
CA ILE A 67 27.82 14.59 -1.71
C ILE A 67 27.08 15.61 -2.59
N SER A 68 27.63 16.82 -2.61
CA SER A 68 27.21 17.97 -3.41
C SER A 68 27.68 17.83 -4.86
N PHE A 69 26.85 18.21 -5.83
CA PHE A 69 27.35 18.91 -7.03
C PHE A 69 26.25 19.81 -7.60
N ALA A 70 26.51 21.11 -7.53
CA ALA A 70 25.73 22.15 -8.19
C ALA A 70 26.27 22.34 -9.61
N LEU A 71 25.38 22.44 -10.60
CA LEU A 71 25.65 23.24 -11.79
C LEU A 71 24.37 23.99 -12.19
N ALA A 72 24.53 25.30 -12.22
CA ALA A 72 23.55 26.31 -12.54
C ALA A 72 23.17 26.31 -14.02
N GLY A 73 21.93 26.71 -14.29
CA GLY A 73 21.43 27.03 -15.62
C GLY A 73 20.22 27.93 -15.48
N ALA A 74 20.47 29.21 -15.20
CA ALA A 74 19.46 30.25 -15.08
C ALA A 74 18.88 30.62 -16.45
N ALA A 75 17.55 30.71 -16.52
CA ALA A 75 16.89 31.68 -17.39
C ALA A 75 15.53 32.06 -16.79
N SER A 76 15.42 33.35 -16.51
CA SER A 76 14.41 34.05 -15.73
C SER A 76 13.09 34.23 -16.47
N ILE A 77 11.95 34.01 -15.78
CA ILE A 77 10.70 34.78 -15.99
C ILE A 77 9.96 34.92 -14.64
N PRO A 78 9.77 36.14 -14.08
CA PRO A 78 8.90 36.40 -12.93
C PRO A 78 7.56 37.07 -13.39
N PRO A 79 6.66 37.48 -12.48
CA PRO A 79 5.77 36.63 -11.69
C PRO A 79 4.28 36.99 -11.96
N SER A 80 3.35 36.04 -11.85
CA SER A 80 1.95 36.41 -11.65
C SER A 80 1.36 35.60 -10.50
N SER A 81 1.27 36.31 -9.37
CA SER A 81 0.46 36.09 -8.19
C SER A 81 -0.64 35.03 -8.33
N ALA A 82 -0.52 33.95 -7.58
CA ALA A 82 -1.46 33.63 -6.50
C ALA A 82 -0.90 32.47 -5.66
N ALA A 83 -0.73 32.76 -4.38
CA ALA A 83 -0.19 31.89 -3.34
C ALA A 83 -1.05 30.62 -3.09
N PRO A 84 -0.50 29.62 -2.38
CA PRO A 84 -0.94 28.24 -2.40
C PRO A 84 -2.14 28.02 -1.49
N LYS A 85 -3.18 27.37 -1.98
CA LYS A 85 -4.16 26.74 -1.10
C LYS A 85 -3.70 25.31 -0.81
N ALA A 86 -2.90 25.20 0.24
CA ALA A 86 -2.85 24.02 1.08
C ALA A 86 -4.26 23.80 1.66
N ALA A 87 -5.15 23.20 0.86
CA ALA A 87 -6.39 22.64 1.33
C ALA A 87 -6.09 21.19 1.72
N ARG A 88 -6.15 20.93 3.02
CA ARG A 88 -6.20 19.59 3.61
C ARG A 88 -7.32 18.82 2.90
N GLU A 89 -6.97 18.04 1.88
CA GLU A 89 -7.92 17.22 1.14
C GLU A 89 -8.38 16.12 2.09
N LEU A 90 -9.50 16.34 2.78
CA LEU A 90 -10.21 15.26 3.43
C LEU A 90 -10.40 14.20 2.35
N GLN A 91 -9.75 13.05 2.52
CA GLN A 91 -9.94 11.88 1.68
C GLN A 91 -11.44 11.61 1.59
N GLN A 92 -12.06 12.11 0.53
CA GLN A 92 -13.49 11.98 0.31
C GLN A 92 -13.77 10.47 0.33
N PRO A 93 -14.67 10.00 1.20
CA PRO A 93 -14.83 8.57 1.38
C PRO A 93 -15.28 7.98 0.05
N SER A 94 -14.43 7.13 -0.52
CA SER A 94 -14.70 6.48 -1.79
C SER A 94 -16.05 5.75 -1.70
N ARG A 95 -16.94 6.11 -2.61
CA ARG A 95 -18.30 5.57 -2.73
C ARG A 95 -18.45 4.92 -4.08
N CYS A 96 -19.28 3.89 -4.13
CA CYS A 96 -19.64 3.21 -5.37
C CYS A 96 -20.44 4.17 -6.26
N ALA A 97 -20.02 4.38 -7.51
CA ALA A 97 -20.74 5.27 -8.42
C ALA A 97 -22.11 4.73 -8.89
N ALA A 98 -22.37 3.42 -8.74
CA ALA A 98 -23.65 2.81 -9.13
C ALA A 98 -24.68 2.74 -7.98
N CYS A 99 -24.23 2.53 -6.74
CA CYS A 99 -25.13 2.32 -5.59
C CYS A 99 -24.83 3.21 -4.38
N CYS A 100 -23.89 4.15 -4.50
CA CYS A 100 -23.47 5.11 -3.47
C CYS A 100 -23.00 4.51 -2.13
N LYS A 101 -22.88 3.18 -2.03
CA LYS A 101 -22.34 2.48 -0.86
C LYS A 101 -20.90 2.94 -0.62
N LYS A 102 -20.53 3.23 0.63
CA LYS A 102 -19.14 3.47 1.03
C LYS A 102 -18.31 2.22 0.69
N VAL A 103 -17.26 2.39 -0.09
CA VAL A 103 -16.33 1.33 -0.50
C VAL A 103 -14.97 1.44 0.18
N GLY A 104 -14.63 2.60 0.73
CA GLY A 104 -13.41 2.80 1.51
C GLY A 104 -12.15 2.34 0.77
N LEU A 105 -11.24 1.67 1.47
CA LEU A 105 -10.01 1.13 0.87
C LEU A 105 -10.28 0.00 -0.16
N THR A 106 -11.44 -0.65 -0.09
CA THR A 106 -11.78 -1.85 -0.89
C THR A 106 -12.54 -1.50 -2.19
N GLY A 107 -12.49 -0.26 -2.63
CA GLY A 107 -13.10 0.19 -3.87
C GLY A 107 -12.31 -0.25 -5.10
N PHE A 108 -13.00 -0.79 -6.11
CA PHE A 108 -12.39 -1.12 -7.39
C PHE A 108 -12.56 0.03 -8.37
N MET A 109 -11.45 0.53 -8.92
CA MET A 109 -11.47 1.51 -10.00
C MET A 109 -11.73 0.80 -11.33
N CYS A 110 -12.75 1.26 -12.07
CA CYS A 110 -12.97 0.82 -13.44
C CYS A 110 -12.14 1.66 -14.41
N GLY A 111 -11.87 1.15 -15.61
CA GLY A 111 -11.20 1.90 -16.69
C GLY A 111 -11.92 3.19 -17.08
N CYS A 112 -13.21 3.33 -16.74
CA CYS A 112 -13.96 4.58 -16.90
C CYS A 112 -13.69 5.64 -15.81
N GLY A 113 -12.76 5.38 -14.87
CA GLY A 113 -12.35 6.32 -13.83
C GLY A 113 -13.25 6.37 -12.59
N LYS A 114 -14.30 5.57 -12.53
CA LYS A 114 -15.24 5.52 -11.40
C LYS A 114 -14.90 4.37 -10.45
N THR A 115 -15.16 4.56 -9.16
CA THR A 115 -14.95 3.54 -8.12
C THR A 115 -16.23 2.78 -7.81
N PHE A 116 -16.14 1.46 -7.67
CA PHE A 116 -17.28 0.57 -7.44
C PHE A 116 -17.04 -0.43 -6.30
N CYS A 117 -18.12 -0.97 -5.74
CA CYS A 117 -18.05 -2.06 -4.78
C CYS A 117 -17.87 -3.42 -5.50
N VAL A 118 -17.59 -4.49 -4.74
CA VAL A 118 -17.43 -5.86 -5.28
C VAL A 118 -18.57 -6.26 -6.23
N ARG A 119 -19.81 -5.86 -5.92
CA ARG A 119 -21.00 -6.20 -6.71
C ARG A 119 -21.12 -5.39 -8.01
N HIS A 120 -20.61 -4.17 -8.07
CA HIS A 120 -20.68 -3.29 -9.25
C HIS A 120 -19.36 -3.16 -10.02
N ARG A 121 -18.37 -3.99 -9.68
CA ARG A 121 -17.04 -4.00 -10.31
C ARG A 121 -17.10 -4.33 -11.80
N TYR A 122 -17.99 -5.21 -12.23
CA TYR A 122 -18.10 -5.66 -13.62
C TYR A 122 -18.82 -4.63 -14.50
N THR A 123 -18.42 -4.56 -15.77
CA THR A 123 -18.88 -3.57 -16.75
C THR A 123 -20.38 -3.61 -16.99
N GLU A 124 -20.97 -4.81 -17.00
CA GLU A 124 -22.42 -5.03 -17.12
C GLU A 124 -23.22 -4.47 -15.94
N LYS A 125 -22.65 -4.47 -14.73
CA LYS A 125 -23.34 -4.06 -13.50
C LYS A 125 -23.54 -2.54 -13.41
N HIS A 126 -22.70 -1.77 -14.07
CA HIS A 126 -22.74 -0.30 -14.01
C HIS A 126 -22.87 0.36 -15.40
N GLY A 127 -23.14 -0.43 -16.44
CA GLY A 127 -23.29 0.08 -17.81
C GLY A 127 -22.05 0.85 -18.28
N CYS A 128 -20.87 0.23 -18.21
CA CYS A 128 -19.63 0.92 -18.57
C CYS A 128 -19.61 1.33 -20.05
N ALA A 129 -19.60 2.63 -20.33
CA ALA A 129 -19.47 3.17 -21.69
C ALA A 129 -18.02 3.26 -22.19
N PHE A 130 -17.05 2.75 -21.43
CA PHE A 130 -15.63 2.80 -21.81
C PHE A 130 -15.29 1.69 -22.81
N ASP A 131 -14.59 2.04 -23.90
CA ASP A 131 -14.16 1.07 -24.91
C ASP A 131 -12.88 0.34 -24.47
N PHE A 132 -13.06 -0.77 -23.74
CA PHE A 132 -11.96 -1.65 -23.32
C PHE A 132 -11.23 -2.30 -24.50
N LYS A 133 -11.92 -2.52 -25.63
CA LYS A 133 -11.34 -3.21 -26.79
C LYS A 133 -10.41 -2.26 -27.54
N GLY A 134 -10.85 -1.04 -27.82
CA GLY A 134 -10.01 0.01 -28.40
C GLY A 134 -8.85 0.38 -27.49
N ALA A 135 -9.11 0.59 -26.19
CA ALA A 135 -8.06 0.88 -25.22
C ALA A 135 -7.01 -0.24 -25.15
N GLY A 136 -7.44 -1.50 -25.08
CA GLY A 136 -6.55 -2.66 -25.05
C GLY A 136 -5.67 -2.76 -26.30
N ARG A 137 -6.26 -2.58 -27.50
CA ARG A 137 -5.49 -2.56 -28.76
C ARG A 137 -4.43 -1.47 -28.77
N ARG A 138 -4.75 -0.26 -28.30
CA ARG A 138 -3.79 0.86 -28.25
C ARG A 138 -2.63 0.57 -27.30
N ILE A 139 -2.90 -0.05 -26.15
CA ILE A 139 -1.86 -0.43 -25.19
C ILE A 139 -0.95 -1.50 -25.79
N ILE A 140 -1.52 -2.55 -26.39
CA ILE A 140 -0.75 -3.63 -27.02
C ILE A 140 0.09 -3.09 -28.19
N ALA A 141 -0.51 -2.26 -29.06
CA ALA A 141 0.21 -1.67 -30.20
C ALA A 141 1.40 -0.79 -29.75
N ARG A 142 1.27 -0.09 -28.63
CA ARG A 142 2.36 0.70 -28.05
C ARG A 142 3.43 -0.19 -27.38
N ALA A 143 3.04 -1.30 -26.78
CA ALA A 143 3.93 -2.19 -26.04
C ALA A 143 4.66 -3.21 -26.94
N ASN A 144 4.12 -3.53 -28.11
CA ASN A 144 4.72 -4.50 -29.02
C ASN A 144 6.07 -3.95 -29.55
N PRO A 145 7.19 -4.64 -29.29
CA PRO A 145 8.47 -4.27 -29.86
C PRO A 145 8.43 -4.47 -31.38
N LEU A 146 9.05 -3.54 -32.11
CA LEU A 146 9.14 -3.62 -33.57
C LEU A 146 10.17 -4.68 -33.97
N ILE A 147 9.69 -5.88 -34.28
CA ILE A 147 10.54 -6.96 -34.81
C ILE A 147 10.74 -6.70 -36.31
N LYS A 148 11.86 -6.07 -36.67
CA LYS A 148 12.31 -5.91 -38.06
C LYS A 148 13.50 -6.85 -38.28
N GLY A 149 13.28 -7.95 -38.99
CA GLY A 149 14.35 -8.79 -39.51
C GLY A 149 14.84 -8.27 -40.86
N GLU A 150 16.12 -8.48 -41.15
CA GLU A 150 16.67 -8.19 -42.47
C GLU A 150 16.02 -9.13 -43.51
N LYS A 151 15.54 -8.57 -44.62
CA LYS A 151 14.88 -9.35 -45.68
C LYS A 151 15.96 -10.15 -46.40
N LEU A 152 15.94 -11.48 -46.27
CA LEU A 152 16.91 -12.37 -46.93
C LEU A 152 16.96 -12.09 -48.45
N PRO A 153 18.13 -11.68 -48.99
CA PRO A 153 18.30 -11.44 -50.42
C PRO A 153 18.56 -12.76 -51.14
N GLY A 154 17.52 -13.60 -51.28
CA GLY A 154 17.62 -14.84 -52.02
C GLY A 154 16.60 -15.87 -51.58
N ARG A 155 15.63 -16.16 -52.46
CA ARG A 155 14.76 -17.33 -52.34
C ARG A 155 15.54 -18.49 -53.00
N ILE A 156 15.90 -19.50 -52.21
CA ILE A 156 16.41 -20.80 -52.70
C ILE A 156 15.23 -21.60 -53.23
#